data_AF-A0A7V6TK23-F1
#
_entry.id   AF-A0A7V6TK23-F1
#
_cell.length_a   1.000
_cell.length_b   1.000
_cell.length_c   1.000
_cell.angle_alpha   90.00
_cell.angle_beta   90.00
_cell.angle_gamma   90.00
#
_symmetry.space_group_name_H-M   'P 1'
#
loop_
_entity.id
_entity.type
_entity.pdbx_description
1 polymer ?
#
loop_
_entity_poly.entity_id
_entity_poly.type
_entity_poly.pdbx_seq_one_letter_code
_entity_poly.pdbx_strand_id
1 'polypeptide(L)'
;MKKRQILASSLGLVTALAIGLIALWLQGYPPLESYASLFRYSLLSKASLLSTLNRATLLILLGLSATTAFASGAVNLGQAGQFLIGAMSVTVFGLYVNL
;
A
#
# COMPACT_ATOMS: atom_id res chain seq x y z
N MET A 1 2.81 21.22 22.50
CA MET A 1 2.52 20.87 21.08
C MET A 1 2.29 19.38 20.85
N LYS A 2 3.16 18.46 21.32
CA LYS A 2 3.02 17.00 21.10
C LYS A 2 1.67 16.39 21.55
N LYS A 3 1.13 16.79 22.71
CA LYS A 3 -0.18 16.28 23.22
C LYS A 3 -1.35 16.58 22.28
N ARG A 4 -1.44 17.82 21.75
CA ARG A 4 -2.52 18.23 20.84
C ARG A 4 -2.45 17.49 19.50
N GLN A 5 -1.23 17.22 19.02
CA GLN A 5 -1.01 16.48 17.78
C GLN A 5 -1.40 15.00 17.93
N ILE A 6 -1.00 14.35 19.02
CA ILE A 6 -1.41 12.96 19.31
C ILE A 6 -2.93 12.87 19.41
N LEU A 7 -3.57 13.78 20.15
CA LEU A 7 -5.03 13.87 20.27
C LEU A 7 -5.73 14.04 18.92
N ALA A 8 -5.22 14.94 18.08
CA ALA A 8 -5.77 15.16 16.75
C ALA A 8 -5.64 13.92 15.85
N SER A 9 -4.47 13.26 15.85
CA SER A 9 -4.25 12.03 15.09
C SER A 9 -5.13 10.88 15.58
N SER A 10 -5.28 10.71 16.90
CA SER A 10 -6.15 9.67 17.45
C SER A 10 -7.62 9.92 17.15
N LEU A 11 -8.08 11.18 17.26
CA LEU A 11 -9.45 11.55 16.88
C LEU A 11 -9.68 11.28 15.38
N GLY A 12 -8.76 11.71 14.52
CA GLY A 12 -8.85 11.45 13.09
C GLY A 12 -8.92 9.96 12.76
N LEU A 13 -8.12 9.12 13.43
CA LEU A 13 -8.16 7.67 13.27
C LEU A 13 -9.53 7.10 13.66
N VAL A 14 -10.06 7.48 14.84
CA VAL A 14 -11.36 7.01 15.32
C VAL A 14 -12.49 7.47 14.39
N THR A 15 -12.47 8.72 13.95
CA THR A 15 -13.47 9.25 13.02
C THR A 15 -13.43 8.55 11.67
N ALA A 16 -12.25 8.28 11.12
CA ALA A 16 -12.11 7.55 9.86
C ALA A 16 -12.66 6.11 9.98
N LEU A 17 -12.34 5.42 11.08
CA LEU A 17 -12.88 4.09 11.35
C LEU A 17 -14.40 4.11 11.53
N ALA A 18 -14.96 5.12 12.19
CA ALA A 18 -16.41 5.27 12.36
C ALA A 18 -17.12 5.52 11.02
N ILE A 19 -16.55 6.37 10.16
CA ILE A 19 -17.09 6.63 8.81
C ILE A 19 -17.12 5.33 7.99
N GLY A 20 -16.04 4.55 7.99
CA GLY A 20 -16.00 3.26 7.29
C GLY A 20 -17.04 2.26 7.81
N LEU A 21 -17.27 2.26 9.14
CA LEU A 21 -18.28 1.41 9.78
C LEU A 21 -19.70 1.80 9.34
N ILE A 22 -20.00 3.10 9.33
CA ILE A 22 -21.28 3.63 8.81
C ILE A 22 -21.43 3.30 7.32
N ALA A 23 -20.38 3.46 6.51
CA ALA A 23 -20.43 3.18 5.09
C ALA A 23 -20.73 1.70 4.78
N LEU A 24 -20.17 0.77 5.56
CA LEU A 24 -20.47 -0.67 5.45
C LEU A 24 -21.91 -0.97 5.86
N TRP A 25 -22.36 -0.35 6.95
CA TRP A 25 -23.73 -0.52 7.43
C TRP A 25 -24.76 -0.01 6.41
N LEU A 26 -24.51 1.16 5.79
CA LEU A 26 -25.36 1.72 4.73
C LEU A 26 -25.43 0.83 3.48
N GLN A 27 -24.37 0.06 3.20
CA GLN A 27 -24.35 -0.92 2.10
C GLN A 27 -25.00 -2.26 2.47
N GLY A 28 -25.49 -2.42 3.71
CA GLY A 28 -26.13 -3.64 4.20
C GLY A 28 -25.14 -4.73 4.63
N TYR A 29 -23.84 -4.44 4.73
CA TYR A 29 -22.84 -5.39 5.22
C TYR A 29 -22.72 -5.32 6.75
N PRO A 30 -22.52 -6.47 7.44
CA PRO A 30 -22.27 -6.49 8.88
C PRO A 30 -20.91 -5.81 9.17
N PRO A 31 -20.91 -4.62 9.78
CA PRO A 31 -19.71 -3.78 9.78
C PRO A 31 -18.61 -4.32 10.71
N LEU A 32 -19.00 -4.89 11.86
CA LEU A 32 -18.05 -5.50 12.80
C LEU A 32 -17.37 -6.74 12.20
N GLU A 33 -18.14 -7.63 11.55
CA GLU A 33 -17.59 -8.82 10.90
C GLU A 33 -16.70 -8.46 9.70
N SER A 34 -17.07 -7.42 8.96
CA SER A 34 -16.26 -6.90 7.86
C SER A 34 -14.91 -6.38 8.36
N TYR A 35 -14.89 -5.61 9.44
CA TYR A 35 -13.65 -5.14 10.07
C TYR A 35 -12.83 -6.31 10.63
N ALA A 36 -13.46 -7.25 11.33
CA ALA A 36 -12.78 -8.45 11.83
C ALA A 36 -12.12 -9.25 10.69
N SER A 37 -12.82 -9.36 9.55
CA SER A 37 -12.30 -10.00 8.33
C SER A 37 -11.12 -9.23 7.75
N LEU A 38 -11.19 -7.89 7.67
CA LEU A 38 -10.07 -7.06 7.22
C LEU A 38 -8.81 -7.33 8.04
N PHE A 39 -8.90 -7.33 9.37
CA PHE A 39 -7.74 -7.63 10.22
C PHE A 39 -7.24 -9.06 10.04
N ARG A 40 -8.16 -10.05 10.01
CA ARG A 40 -7.81 -11.45 9.85
C ARG A 40 -7.10 -11.76 8.53
N TYR A 41 -7.61 -11.22 7.43
CA TYR A 41 -6.99 -11.43 6.12
C TYR A 41 -5.73 -10.58 5.95
N SER A 42 -5.74 -9.32 6.38
CA SER A 42 -4.61 -8.38 6.19
C SER A 42 -3.38 -8.74 7.02
N LEU A 43 -3.54 -9.19 8.27
CA LEU A 43 -2.40 -9.42 9.17
C LEU A 43 -2.11 -10.90 9.44
N LEU A 44 -3.12 -11.77 9.45
CA LEU A 44 -2.95 -13.17 9.91
C LEU A 44 -2.84 -14.19 8.78
N SER A 45 -2.95 -13.78 7.51
CA SER A 45 -2.88 -14.71 6.38
C SER A 45 -1.47 -14.83 5.79
N LYS A 46 -1.09 -16.05 5.40
CA LYS A 46 0.16 -16.30 4.64
C LYS A 46 0.19 -15.49 3.35
N ALA A 47 -0.94 -15.38 2.65
CA ALA A 47 -1.07 -14.61 1.42
C ALA A 47 -0.73 -13.12 1.63
N SER A 48 -1.18 -12.52 2.73
CA SER A 48 -0.87 -11.12 3.04
C SER A 48 0.58 -10.92 3.45
N LEU A 49 1.19 -11.87 4.14
CA LEU A 49 2.63 -11.81 4.42
C LEU A 49 3.45 -11.87 3.12
N LEU A 50 3.15 -12.82 2.22
CA LEU A 50 3.82 -12.92 0.93
C LEU A 50 3.59 -11.67 0.06
N SER A 51 2.36 -11.14 0.04
CA SER A 51 2.03 -9.89 -0.67
C SER A 51 2.83 -8.70 -0.10
N THR A 52 2.95 -8.63 1.23
CA THR A 52 3.73 -7.58 1.90
C THR A 52 5.20 -7.70 1.54
N LEU A 53 5.79 -8.90 1.60
CA LEU A 53 7.17 -9.13 1.22
C LEU A 53 7.43 -8.79 -0.25
N ASN A 54 6.54 -9.21 -1.16
CA ASN A 54 6.67 -8.90 -2.59
C ASN A 54 6.71 -7.38 -2.83
N ARG A 55 5.76 -6.64 -2.23
CA ARG A 55 5.75 -5.16 -2.33
C ARG A 55 6.95 -4.52 -1.66
N ALA A 56 7.36 -5.01 -0.49
CA ALA A 56 8.51 -4.49 0.24
C ALA A 56 9.81 -4.66 -0.56
N THR A 57 10.04 -5.83 -1.15
CA THR A 57 11.20 -6.09 -2.01
C THR A 57 11.26 -5.10 -3.17
N LEU A 58 10.14 -4.89 -3.87
CA LEU A 58 10.08 -3.91 -4.96
C LEU A 58 10.37 -2.48 -4.49
N LEU A 59 9.78 -2.06 -3.37
CA LEU A 59 10.02 -0.72 -2.80
C LEU A 59 11.47 -0.53 -2.34
N ILE A 60 12.10 -1.55 -1.77
CA ILE A 60 13.51 -1.52 -1.38
C ILE A 60 14.40 -1.35 -2.62
N LEU A 61 14.16 -2.13 -3.67
CA LEU A 61 14.93 -2.02 -4.93
C LEU A 61 14.77 -0.64 -5.57
N LEU A 62 13.56 -0.10 -5.59
CA LEU A 62 13.31 1.27 -6.06
C LEU A 62 14.05 2.31 -5.21
N GLY A 63 14.03 2.16 -3.89
CA GLY A 63 14.76 3.03 -2.97
C GLY A 63 16.27 2.98 -3.20
N LEU A 64 16.84 1.79 -3.36
CA LEU A 64 18.27 1.60 -3.67
C LEU A 64 18.66 2.21 -5.03
N SER A 65 17.80 2.05 -6.04
CA SER A 65 17.98 2.70 -7.34
C SER A 65 17.90 4.22 -7.23
N ALA A 66 17.00 4.76 -6.40
CA ALA A 66 16.87 6.20 -6.20
C ALA A 66 18.08 6.79 -5.46
N THR A 67 18.54 6.15 -4.38
CA THR A 67 19.70 6.63 -3.62
C THR A 67 20.98 6.63 -4.45
N THR A 68 21.18 5.62 -5.31
CA THR A 68 22.31 5.58 -6.24
C THR A 68 22.24 6.68 -7.31
N ALA A 69 21.05 6.99 -7.85
CA ALA A 69 20.86 8.10 -8.78
C ALA A 69 21.04 9.47 -8.11
N PHE A 70 20.59 9.62 -6.87
CA PHE A 70 20.80 10.86 -6.10
C PHE A 70 22.28 11.11 -5.80
N ALA A 71 23.08 10.05 -5.64
CA ALA A 71 24.52 10.18 -5.46
C ALA A 71 25.25 10.78 -6.68
N SER A 72 24.67 10.70 -7.89
CA SER A 72 25.21 11.35 -9.09
C SER A 72 24.67 12.76 -9.33
N GLY A 73 23.82 13.27 -8.42
CA GLY A 73 23.19 14.60 -8.51
C GLY A 73 21.89 14.63 -9.32
N ALA A 74 21.45 13.50 -9.87
CA ALA A 74 20.22 13.42 -10.64
C ALA A 74 19.02 13.15 -9.70
N VAL A 75 18.17 14.16 -9.48
CA VAL A 75 17.06 14.10 -8.51
C VAL A 75 15.67 13.95 -9.13
N ASN A 76 15.55 14.05 -10.45
CA ASN A 76 14.26 14.02 -11.16
C ASN A 76 14.30 13.09 -12.38
N LEU A 77 14.57 11.80 -12.16
CA LEU A 77 14.58 10.79 -13.22
C LEU A 77 13.20 10.21 -13.53
N GLY A 78 12.16 10.61 -12.80
CA GLY A 78 10.82 10.05 -12.96
C GLY A 78 10.74 8.57 -12.55
N GLN A 79 11.36 8.18 -11.43
CA GLN A 79 11.47 6.78 -10.97
C GLN A 79 10.11 6.07 -10.88
N ALA A 80 9.06 6.77 -10.44
CA ALA A 80 7.71 6.23 -10.40
C ALA A 80 7.19 5.83 -11.80
N GLY A 81 7.49 6.64 -12.82
CA GLY A 81 7.15 6.34 -14.21
C GLY A 81 7.94 5.16 -14.76
N GLN A 82 9.23 5.05 -14.41
CA GLN A 82 10.08 3.92 -14.81
C GLN A 82 9.59 2.59 -14.19
N PHE A 83 9.21 2.61 -12.92
CA PHE A 83 8.58 1.46 -12.26
C PHE A 83 7.28 1.06 -12.97
N LEU A 84 6.43 2.04 -13.26
CA LEU A 84 5.11 1.80 -13.83
C LEU A 84 5.20 1.24 -15.26
N ILE A 85 6.06 1.81 -16.12
CA ILE A 85 6.25 1.29 -17.49
C ILE A 85 6.89 -0.10 -17.49
N GLY A 86 7.81 -0.39 -16.57
CA GLY A 86 8.40 -1.71 -16.41
C GLY A 86 7.38 -2.76 -15.97
N ALA A 87 6.55 -2.44 -14.97
CA ALA A 87 5.47 -3.32 -14.51
C ALA A 87 4.45 -3.59 -15.62
N MET A 88 4.03 -2.56 -16.36
CA MET A 88 3.13 -2.71 -17.50
C MET A 88 3.75 -3.60 -18.59
N SER A 89 5.02 -3.34 -18.95
CA SER A 89 5.71 -4.09 -20.00
C SER A 89 5.83 -5.57 -19.66
N VAL A 90 6.21 -5.90 -18.42
CA VAL A 90 6.33 -7.31 -18.00
C VAL A 90 4.96 -8.00 -17.94
N THR A 91 3.90 -7.26 -17.55
CA THR A 91 2.54 -7.80 -17.52
C THR A 91 2.04 -8.11 -18.92
N VAL A 92 2.24 -7.19 -19.87
CA VAL A 92 1.90 -7.41 -21.28
C VAL A 92 2.68 -8.60 -21.83
N PHE A 93 3.99 -8.65 -21.59
CA PHE A 93 4.82 -9.75 -22.06
C PHE A 93 4.34 -11.10 -21.50
N GLY A 94 4.10 -11.20 -20.20
CA GLY A 94 3.63 -12.44 -19.56
C GLY A 94 2.22 -12.87 -19.97
N LEU A 95 1.39 -11.96 -20.49
CA LEU A 95 0.06 -12.29 -21.01
C LEU A 95 0.09 -12.78 -22.47
N TYR A 96 0.99 -12.25 -23.30
CA TYR A 96 0.98 -12.49 -24.75
C TYR A 96 2.10 -13.38 -25.25
N VAL A 97 3.17 -13.55 -24.48
CA VAL A 97 4.28 -14.44 -24.84
C VAL A 97 4.12 -15.75 -24.09
N ASN A 98 3.88 -16.82 -24.85
CA ASN A 98 3.83 -18.17 -24.31
C ASN A 98 5.29 -18.62 -24.07
N LEU A 99 5.71 -18.60 -22.81
CA LEU A 99 7.06 -18.93 -22.34
C LEU A 99 7.20 -20.41 -22.02
#